data_AF-A0A0F7SAV5-F1
#
_entry.id   AF-A0A0F7SAV5-F1
#
_cell.length_a   1.000
_cell.length_b   1.000
_cell.length_c   1.000
_cell.angle_alpha   90.00
_cell.angle_beta   90.00
_cell.angle_gamma   90.00
#
_symmetry.space_group_name_H-M   'P 1'
#
loop_
_entity.id
_entity.type
_entity.pdbx_description
1 polymer ?
#
loop_
_entity_poly.entity_id
_entity_poly.type
_entity_poly.pdbx_seq_one_letter_code
_entity_poly.pdbx_strand_id
1 'polypeptide(L)'
;MLLRQALCNNYVLRSQLPRSLEATGPRTSGAPSASPPAWPRFSSSEAASSEQDPEALLLAKVKSGIKEAMKAKDSLTSTVLRSIVSEHQYSSKQKGNQVSKVSKLITKAIKRRHETAKQFRAAKPPREDLAEQEEKEAAVLEKFLPEAR
;
A
#
# COMPACT_ATOMS: atom_id res chain seq x y z
N MET A 1 -5.86 42.09 -3.67
CA MET A 1 -5.08 41.32 -2.67
C MET A 1 -6.02 40.36 -1.93
N LEU A 2 -6.46 39.29 -2.57
CA LEU A 2 -7.46 38.37 -2.02
C LEU A 2 -7.21 36.95 -2.56
N LEU A 3 -6.13 36.29 -2.15
CA LEU A 3 -5.97 34.84 -2.38
C LEU A 3 -4.82 34.20 -1.57
N ARG A 4 -4.75 34.44 -0.25
CA ARG A 4 -3.74 33.78 0.61
C ARG A 4 -4.23 33.48 2.04
N GLN A 5 -5.37 32.83 2.22
CA GLN A 5 -5.66 32.22 3.53
C GLN A 5 -6.66 31.06 3.45
N ALA A 6 -6.38 30.08 2.60
CA ALA A 6 -7.02 28.77 2.69
C ALA A 6 -5.90 27.75 2.79
N LEU A 7 -5.55 27.34 4.03
CA LEU A 7 -4.85 26.09 4.41
C LEU A 7 -4.32 26.08 5.86
N CYS A 8 -4.98 26.74 6.82
CA CYS A 8 -4.70 26.54 8.24
C CYS A 8 -6.02 26.49 9.02
N ASN A 9 -6.85 25.46 8.83
CA ASN A 9 -8.02 25.24 9.69
C ASN A 9 -8.51 23.78 9.63
N ASN A 10 -7.66 22.85 10.04
CA ASN A 10 -8.12 21.49 10.39
C ASN A 10 -7.20 20.76 11.38
N TYR A 11 -6.77 21.46 12.44
CA TYR A 11 -6.02 20.86 13.55
C TYR A 11 -6.56 21.22 14.94
N VAL A 12 -7.80 21.74 15.05
CA VAL A 12 -8.40 22.17 16.33
C VAL A 12 -9.83 21.59 16.53
N LEU A 13 -10.09 20.37 16.07
CA LEU A 13 -11.37 19.68 16.30
C LEU A 13 -11.20 18.26 16.88
N ARG A 14 -10.01 17.92 17.39
CA ARG A 14 -9.71 16.60 17.97
C ARG A 14 -9.38 16.63 19.46
N SER A 15 -9.83 17.65 20.19
CA SER A 15 -9.46 17.87 21.59
C SER A 15 -10.59 18.39 22.47
N GLN A 16 -11.84 17.97 22.24
CA GLN A 16 -12.92 18.23 23.20
C GLN A 16 -13.95 17.09 23.24
N LEU A 17 -13.68 16.07 24.06
CA LEU A 17 -14.73 15.27 24.68
C LEU A 17 -14.24 14.79 26.07
N PRO A 18 -14.54 15.52 27.15
CA PRO A 18 -14.42 14.97 28.48
C PRO A 18 -15.69 14.16 28.83
N ARG A 19 -15.48 12.85 28.97
CA ARG A 19 -15.86 12.02 30.13
C ARG A 19 -17.23 12.33 30.76
N SER A 20 -18.28 11.70 30.24
CA SER A 20 -19.57 11.63 30.94
C SER A 20 -19.56 10.53 32.01
N LEU A 21 -20.23 10.89 33.10
CA LEU A 21 -20.26 10.34 34.43
C LEU A 21 -20.93 8.96 34.54
N GLU A 22 -20.62 8.32 35.67
CA GLU A 22 -21.06 7.03 36.17
C GLU A 22 -22.59 6.82 36.14
N ALA A 23 -22.98 5.57 35.89
CA ALA A 23 -24.29 5.05 36.26
C ALA A 23 -24.09 3.77 37.06
N THR A 24 -24.15 3.90 38.39
CA THR A 24 -24.30 2.80 39.34
C THR A 24 -25.72 2.24 39.25
N GLY A 25 -25.84 0.96 38.96
CA GLY A 25 -27.08 0.20 39.16
C GLY A 25 -26.73 -1.25 39.51
N PRO A 26 -27.26 -1.82 40.60
CA PRO A 26 -27.08 -3.25 40.89
C PRO A 26 -28.17 -4.04 40.18
N ARG A 27 -27.89 -5.25 39.68
CA ARG A 27 -28.65 -6.48 40.02
C ARG A 27 -28.36 -7.72 39.16
N THR A 28 -28.26 -8.83 39.90
CA THR A 28 -28.60 -10.26 39.65
C THR A 28 -27.89 -11.05 38.54
N SER A 29 -27.09 -12.01 39.01
CA SER A 29 -27.13 -13.47 38.74
C SER A 29 -27.84 -13.98 37.48
N GLY A 30 -27.14 -14.86 36.75
CA GLY A 30 -27.77 -15.91 35.95
C GLY A 30 -26.97 -16.29 34.72
N ALA A 31 -26.09 -17.29 34.85
CA ALA A 31 -25.57 -18.01 33.69
C ALA A 31 -26.69 -18.85 33.06
N PRO A 32 -26.78 -18.90 31.73
CA PRO A 32 -26.89 -20.21 31.10
C PRO A 32 -25.84 -20.41 30.00
N SER A 33 -25.20 -21.58 30.05
CA SER A 33 -24.38 -22.13 28.97
C SER A 33 -25.23 -22.33 27.72
N ALA A 34 -25.01 -21.51 26.70
CA ALA A 34 -25.53 -21.75 25.37
C ALA A 34 -24.36 -22.13 24.45
N SER A 35 -24.32 -23.40 24.04
CA SER A 35 -23.40 -23.92 23.04
C SER A 35 -23.50 -23.09 21.75
N PRO A 36 -22.38 -22.69 21.13
CA PRO A 36 -22.45 -22.00 19.85
C PRO A 36 -23.04 -22.93 18.77
N PRO A 37 -23.84 -22.42 17.82
CA PRO A 37 -24.30 -23.23 16.70
C PRO A 37 -23.09 -23.74 15.92
N ALA A 38 -23.08 -25.03 15.60
CA ALA A 38 -22.10 -25.62 14.70
C ALA A 38 -22.46 -25.21 13.26
N TRP A 39 -21.76 -24.20 12.74
CA TRP A 39 -21.91 -23.81 11.34
C TRP A 39 -21.36 -24.96 10.50
N PRO A 40 -22.06 -25.43 9.45
CA PRO A 40 -21.53 -26.46 8.58
C PRO A 40 -20.23 -25.91 7.99
N ARG A 41 -19.14 -26.62 8.26
CA ARG A 41 -17.85 -26.35 7.65
C ARG A 41 -18.01 -26.70 6.17
N PHE A 42 -18.36 -25.69 5.38
CA PHE A 42 -18.38 -25.79 3.93
C PHE A 42 -16.93 -26.01 3.48
N SER A 43 -16.56 -27.28 3.40
CA SER A 43 -15.37 -27.75 2.71
C SER A 43 -15.66 -27.63 1.23
N SER A 44 -15.58 -26.42 0.70
CA SER A 44 -15.50 -26.22 -0.74
C SER A 44 -14.13 -26.72 -1.21
N SER A 45 -14.08 -28.00 -1.55
CA SER A 45 -13.16 -28.47 -2.57
C SER A 45 -13.68 -27.99 -3.91
N GLU A 46 -13.66 -26.68 -4.14
CA GLU A 46 -13.85 -26.15 -5.48
C GLU A 46 -12.49 -26.19 -6.16
N ALA A 47 -12.43 -27.03 -7.19
CA ALA A 47 -11.27 -27.30 -8.01
C ALA A 47 -10.44 -26.05 -8.29
N ALA A 48 -9.16 -26.12 -7.89
CA ALA A 48 -8.14 -25.17 -8.29
C ALA A 48 -7.98 -25.24 -9.81
N SER A 49 -8.74 -24.42 -10.53
CA SER A 49 -8.53 -24.16 -11.95
C SER A 49 -7.12 -23.60 -12.12
N SER A 50 -6.29 -24.42 -12.75
CA SER A 50 -4.91 -24.16 -13.11
C SER A 50 -4.82 -23.14 -14.24
N GLU A 51 -4.77 -21.86 -13.89
CA GLU A 51 -4.01 -20.87 -14.65
C GLU A 51 -2.98 -20.28 -13.70
N GLN A 52 -1.71 -20.60 -13.92
CA GLN A 52 -0.63 -20.00 -13.17
C GLN A 52 -0.54 -18.53 -13.58
N ASP A 53 -1.24 -17.64 -12.87
CA ASP A 53 -1.21 -16.21 -13.14
C ASP A 53 0.24 -15.69 -13.05
N PRO A 54 0.88 -15.29 -14.17
CA PRO A 54 2.25 -14.79 -14.15
C PRO A 54 2.38 -13.53 -13.26
N GLU A 55 1.28 -12.80 -13.12
CA GLU A 55 1.14 -11.63 -12.25
C GLU A 55 1.19 -12.01 -10.75
N ALA A 56 0.60 -13.14 -10.36
CA ALA A 56 0.65 -13.61 -8.98
C ALA A 56 2.07 -14.03 -8.57
N LEU A 57 2.81 -14.66 -9.50
CA LEU A 57 4.22 -15.00 -9.30
C LEU A 57 5.08 -13.75 -9.18
N LEU A 58 4.87 -12.75 -10.03
CA LEU A 58 5.57 -11.45 -9.92
C LEU A 58 5.29 -10.77 -8.58
N LEU A 59 4.03 -10.76 -8.14
CA LEU A 59 3.66 -10.21 -6.84
C LEU A 59 4.33 -10.96 -5.67
N ALA A 60 4.45 -12.28 -5.77
CA ALA A 60 5.18 -13.08 -4.80
C ALA A 60 6.68 -12.73 -4.78
N LYS A 61 7.31 -12.54 -5.95
CA LYS A 61 8.71 -12.09 -6.08
C LYS A 61 8.95 -10.70 -5.50
N VAL A 62 8.02 -9.76 -5.72
CA VAL A 62 8.11 -8.42 -5.11
C VAL A 62 8.02 -8.53 -3.58
N LYS A 63 7.11 -9.36 -3.05
CA LYS A 63 6.98 -9.60 -1.61
C LYS A 63 8.21 -10.28 -1.00
N SER A 64 8.85 -11.22 -1.70
CA SER A 64 10.12 -11.80 -1.23
C SER A 64 11.25 -10.78 -1.27
N GLY A 65 11.33 -9.97 -2.33
CA GLY A 65 12.28 -8.87 -2.45
C GLY A 65 12.16 -7.84 -1.32
N ILE A 66 10.95 -7.55 -0.83
CA ILE A 66 10.76 -6.68 0.36
C ILE A 66 11.43 -7.30 1.59
N LYS A 67 11.27 -8.61 1.81
CA LYS A 67 11.86 -9.30 2.96
C LYS A 67 13.38 -9.32 2.87
N GLU A 68 13.92 -9.54 1.68
CA GLU A 68 15.36 -9.52 1.41
C GLU A 68 15.94 -8.12 1.64
N ALA A 69 15.30 -7.08 1.09
CA ALA A 69 15.67 -5.68 1.33
C ALA A 69 15.69 -5.32 2.82
N MET A 70 14.68 -5.79 3.58
CA MET A 70 14.64 -5.55 5.03
C MET A 70 15.76 -6.26 5.78
N LYS A 71 16.19 -7.44 5.32
CA LYS A 71 17.35 -8.16 5.89
C LYS A 71 18.67 -7.47 5.55
N ALA A 72 18.81 -6.99 4.31
CA ALA A 72 19.97 -6.24 3.84
C ALA A 72 20.04 -4.81 4.40
N LYS A 73 18.99 -4.35 5.10
CA LYS A 73 18.82 -2.97 5.62
C LYS A 73 18.76 -1.91 4.51
N ASP A 74 18.35 -2.31 3.31
CA ASP A 74 18.14 -1.42 2.18
C ASP A 74 16.79 -0.71 2.32
N SER A 75 16.80 0.47 2.96
CA SER A 75 15.60 1.25 3.23
C SER A 75 14.92 1.72 1.93
N LEU A 76 15.71 2.16 0.95
CA LEU A 76 15.24 2.63 -0.36
C LEU A 76 14.46 1.54 -1.10
N THR A 77 15.09 0.38 -1.35
CA THR A 77 14.46 -0.73 -2.08
C THR A 77 13.21 -1.23 -1.36
N SER A 78 13.26 -1.34 -0.03
CA SER A 78 12.12 -1.79 0.76
C SER A 78 10.90 -0.85 0.65
N THR A 79 11.15 0.46 0.56
CA THR A 79 10.09 1.49 0.46
C THR A 79 9.47 1.46 -0.93
N VAL A 80 10.30 1.41 -1.96
CA VAL A 80 9.89 1.31 -3.37
C VAL A 80 8.99 0.10 -3.61
N LEU A 81 9.43 -1.09 -3.18
CA LEU A 81 8.68 -2.33 -3.40
C LEU A 81 7.37 -2.35 -2.61
N ARG A 82 7.34 -1.81 -1.38
CA ARG A 82 6.10 -1.65 -0.61
C ARG A 82 5.11 -0.71 -1.30
N SER A 83 5.59 0.37 -1.94
CA SER A 83 4.74 1.29 -2.71
C SER A 83 4.01 0.53 -3.83
N ILE A 84 4.69 -0.31 -4.59
CA ILE A 84 4.07 -1.12 -5.66
C ILE A 84 2.99 -2.05 -5.12
N VAL A 85 3.26 -2.73 -4.00
CA VAL A 85 2.26 -3.60 -3.35
C VAL A 85 1.04 -2.80 -2.89
N SER A 86 1.25 -1.58 -2.39
CA SER A 86 0.15 -0.70 -1.99
C SER A 86 -0.67 -0.20 -3.18
N GLU A 87 -0.04 0.16 -4.31
CA GLU A 87 -0.72 0.56 -5.54
C GLU A 87 -1.57 -0.60 -6.11
N HIS A 88 -1.04 -1.82 -6.07
CA HIS A 88 -1.79 -3.00 -6.48
C HIS A 88 -3.03 -3.20 -5.60
N GLN A 89 -2.88 -3.15 -4.27
CA GLN A 89 -4.01 -3.26 -3.34
C GLN A 89 -5.03 -2.13 -3.51
N TYR A 90 -4.56 -0.92 -3.81
CA TYR A 90 -5.43 0.22 -4.07
C TYR A 90 -6.27 -0.03 -5.34
N SER A 91 -5.65 -0.55 -6.41
CA SER A 91 -6.36 -0.89 -7.64
C SER A 91 -7.45 -1.93 -7.40
N SER A 92 -7.23 -2.91 -6.52
CA SER A 92 -8.23 -3.93 -6.18
C SER A 92 -9.43 -3.37 -5.39
N LYS A 93 -9.25 -2.25 -4.68
CA LYS A 93 -10.31 -1.64 -3.86
C LYS A 93 -11.15 -0.63 -4.65
N GLN A 94 -10.67 -0.14 -5.79
CA GLN A 94 -11.43 0.80 -6.61
C GLN A 94 -12.61 0.09 -7.28
N LYS A 95 -13.83 0.39 -6.82
CA LYS A 95 -15.08 -0.17 -7.38
C LYS A 95 -15.18 0.15 -8.87
N GLY A 96 -15.35 -0.88 -9.70
CA GLY A 96 -15.51 -0.74 -11.15
C GLY A 96 -14.20 -0.69 -11.95
N ASN A 97 -13.04 -0.78 -11.30
CA ASN A 97 -11.76 -0.89 -12.02
C ASN A 97 -11.26 -2.35 -12.01
N GLN A 98 -10.76 -2.83 -13.15
CA GLN A 98 -10.11 -4.12 -13.21
C GLN A 98 -8.78 -4.05 -12.44
N VAL A 99 -8.48 -5.09 -11.65
CA VAL A 99 -7.22 -5.16 -10.90
C VAL A 99 -6.06 -4.92 -11.86
N SER A 100 -5.28 -3.88 -11.59
CA SER A 100 -4.20 -3.50 -12.48
C SER A 100 -3.08 -4.54 -12.38
N LYS A 101 -2.67 -5.07 -13.54
CA LYS A 101 -1.53 -5.99 -13.65
C LYS A 101 -0.30 -5.37 -12.97
N VAL A 102 0.41 -6.17 -12.17
CA VAL A 102 1.60 -5.76 -11.42
C VAL A 102 2.70 -5.31 -12.37
N SER A 103 2.87 -6.01 -13.49
CA SER A 103 3.76 -5.60 -14.59
C SER A 103 3.52 -4.15 -15.04
N LYS A 104 2.27 -3.80 -15.32
CA LYS A 104 1.87 -2.44 -15.73
C LYS A 104 2.13 -1.39 -14.63
N LEU A 105 1.88 -1.74 -13.37
CA LEU A 105 2.14 -0.85 -12.24
C LEU A 105 3.63 -0.54 -12.10
N ILE A 106 4.49 -1.56 -12.23
CA ILE A 106 5.95 -1.37 -12.19
C ILE A 106 6.41 -0.47 -13.34
N THR A 107 5.98 -0.71 -14.58
CA THR A 107 6.34 0.14 -15.72
C THR A 107 5.88 1.59 -15.53
N LYS A 108 4.66 1.80 -14.99
CA LYS A 108 4.14 3.14 -14.68
C LYS A 108 4.99 3.83 -13.61
N ALA A 109 5.38 3.08 -12.59
CA ALA A 109 6.18 3.58 -11.49
C ALA A 109 7.61 3.97 -11.92
N ILE A 110 8.20 3.24 -12.87
CA ILE A 110 9.50 3.60 -13.49
C ILE A 110 9.38 4.92 -14.25
N LYS A 111 8.37 5.05 -15.13
CA LYS A 111 8.15 6.29 -15.90
C LYS A 111 8.00 7.52 -15.02
N ARG A 112 7.18 7.42 -13.97
CA ARG A 112 6.97 8.51 -13.00
C ARG A 112 8.28 8.95 -12.35
N ARG A 113 9.14 8.01 -11.93
CA ARG A 113 10.44 8.34 -11.31
C ARG A 113 11.39 9.05 -12.26
N HIS A 114 11.47 8.63 -13.52
CA HIS A 114 12.28 9.35 -14.52
C HIS A 114 11.74 10.75 -14.81
N GLU A 115 10.41 10.91 -14.85
CA GLU A 115 9.80 12.23 -15.00
C GLU A 115 10.10 13.13 -13.80
N THR A 116 9.98 12.60 -12.57
CA THR A 116 10.31 13.31 -11.33
C THR A 116 11.80 13.66 -11.26
N ALA A 117 12.70 12.77 -11.65
CA ALA A 117 14.14 13.05 -11.72
C ALA A 117 14.45 14.22 -12.69
N LYS A 118 13.81 14.23 -13.87
CA LYS A 118 13.94 15.35 -14.82
C LYS A 118 13.39 16.65 -14.24
N GLN A 119 12.28 16.61 -13.52
CA GLN A 119 11.70 17.78 -12.85
C GLN A 119 12.63 18.34 -11.77
N PHE A 120 13.29 17.49 -10.98
CA PHE A 120 14.26 17.93 -9.97
C PHE A 120 15.52 18.55 -10.56
N ARG A 121 15.99 18.07 -11.72
CA ARG A 121 17.07 18.71 -12.48
C ARG A 121 16.66 20.04 -13.09
N ALA A 122 15.41 20.17 -13.54
CA ALA A 122 14.88 21.40 -14.12
C ALA A 122 14.55 22.50 -13.09
N ALA A 123 14.49 22.15 -11.80
CA ALA A 123 14.23 23.11 -10.73
C ALA A 123 15.37 24.13 -10.58
N LYS A 124 15.06 25.33 -10.09
CA LYS A 124 16.05 26.37 -9.77
C LYS A 124 15.94 26.77 -8.29
N PRO A 125 16.97 26.50 -7.45
CA PRO A 125 18.22 25.81 -7.76
C PRO A 125 18.03 24.30 -8.07
N PRO A 126 18.90 23.69 -8.90
CA PRO A 126 18.80 22.28 -9.25
C PRO A 126 19.08 21.40 -8.03
N ARG A 127 18.25 20.37 -7.83
CA ARG A 127 18.40 19.40 -6.74
C ARG A 127 18.84 18.06 -7.30
N GLU A 128 20.12 17.94 -7.60
CA GLU A 128 20.69 16.73 -8.20
C GLU A 128 20.66 15.52 -7.25
N ASP A 129 20.86 15.73 -5.95
CA ASP A 129 20.80 14.68 -4.93
C ASP A 129 19.47 13.90 -4.97
N LEU A 130 18.34 14.63 -5.04
CA LEU A 130 17.01 14.02 -5.17
C LEU A 130 16.79 13.37 -6.54
N ALA A 131 17.32 13.96 -7.60
CA ALA A 131 17.21 13.38 -8.94
C ALA A 131 17.93 12.03 -9.02
N GLU A 132 19.13 11.93 -8.44
CA GLU A 132 19.86 10.67 -8.35
C GLU A 132 19.13 9.64 -7.48
N GLN A 133 18.49 10.06 -6.40
CA GLN A 133 17.71 9.16 -5.55
C GLN A 133 16.55 8.53 -6.35
N GLU A 134 15.78 9.32 -7.09
CA GLU A 134 14.69 8.83 -7.93
C GLU A 134 15.16 7.89 -9.04
N GLU A 135 16.33 8.18 -9.65
CA GLU A 135 16.95 7.29 -10.64
C GLU A 135 17.42 5.97 -10.04
N LYS A 136 17.99 6.00 -8.83
CA LYS A 136 18.35 4.78 -8.07
C LYS A 136 17.09 3.95 -7.80
N GLU A 137 15.98 4.57 -7.44
CA GLU A 137 14.71 3.85 -7.24
C GLU A 137 14.15 3.25 -8.54
N ALA A 138 14.27 3.95 -9.68
CA ALA A 138 13.86 3.44 -10.99
C ALA A 138 14.68 2.21 -11.37
N ALA A 139 16.01 2.26 -11.20
CA ALA A 139 16.91 1.14 -11.48
C ALA A 139 16.62 -0.09 -10.62
N VAL A 140 16.11 0.08 -9.40
CA VAL A 140 15.68 -1.03 -8.55
C VAL A 140 14.46 -1.73 -9.15
N LEU A 141 13.48 -0.95 -9.64
CA LEU A 141 12.25 -1.50 -10.23
C LEU A 141 12.50 -2.22 -11.56
N GLU A 142 13.46 -1.74 -12.36
CA GLU A 142 13.83 -2.37 -13.64
C GLU A 142 14.27 -3.83 -13.45
N LYS A 143 14.95 -4.16 -12.33
CA LYS A 143 15.37 -5.54 -12.02
C LYS A 143 14.22 -6.52 -11.83
N PHE A 144 13.01 -6.03 -11.54
CA PHE A 144 11.82 -6.88 -11.30
C PHE A 144 10.98 -7.11 -12.55
N LEU A 145 11.20 -6.34 -13.61
CA LEU A 145 10.63 -6.65 -14.91
C LEU A 145 11.56 -7.66 -15.59
N PRO A 146 11.03 -8.74 -16.20
CA PRO A 146 11.83 -9.47 -17.16
C PRO A 146 12.23 -8.46 -18.24
N GLU A 147 13.53 -8.37 -18.57
CA GLU A 147 13.98 -7.61 -19.73
C GLU A 147 13.02 -7.92 -20.87
N ALA A 148 12.44 -6.87 -21.47
CA ALA A 148 11.50 -7.02 -22.56
C ALA A 148 12.18 -7.87 -23.64
N ARG A 149 11.81 -9.15 -23.70
CA ARG A 149 12.28 -10.09 -24.71
C ARG A 149 11.54 -9.84 -26.01
#